data_AF-A0A4R9PBG1-F1
#
_entry.id   AF-A0A4R9PBG1-F1
#
_cell.length_a   1.000
_cell.length_b   1.000
_cell.length_c   1.000
_cell.angle_alpha   90.00
_cell.angle_beta   90.00
_cell.angle_gamma   90.00
#
_symmetry.space_group_name_H-M   'P 1'
#
loop_
_entity.id
_entity.type
_entity.pdbx_description
1 polymer ?
#
loop_
_entity_poly.entity_id
_entity_poly.type
_entity_poly.pdbx_seq_one_letter_code
_entity_poly.pdbx_strand_id
1 'polypeptide(L)'
;ANQCVNVIREELANRYIYLNATDVFGHAILNGSTEMCIDRRRLSIRGIEECWQRGHIAARFVEVDTLEQVRWTYFLTGNSP
;
A
#
# COMPACT_ATOMS: atom_id res chain seq x y z
N ALA A 1 -19.37 1.00 -13.06
CA ALA A 1 -18.30 0.98 -14.07
C ALA A 1 -16.97 0.89 -13.34
N ASN A 2 -16.15 -0.13 -13.62
CA ASN A 2 -14.83 -0.26 -12.98
C ASN A 2 -13.87 0.72 -13.66
N GLN A 3 -13.49 1.79 -12.96
CA GLN A 3 -12.48 2.71 -13.43
C GLN A 3 -11.13 2.30 -12.84
N CYS A 4 -10.18 1.97 -13.71
CA CYS A 4 -8.80 1.72 -13.33
C CYS A 4 -7.98 2.99 -13.52
N VAL A 5 -6.98 3.21 -12.67
CA VAL A 5 -6.02 4.32 -12.79
C VAL A 5 -4.61 3.78 -12.58
N ASN A 6 -3.66 4.26 -13.39
CA ASN A 6 -2.25 3.94 -13.22
C ASN A 6 -1.64 4.83 -12.12
N VAL A 7 -1.37 4.23 -10.97
CA VAL A 7 -0.70 4.91 -9.84
C VAL A 7 0.82 4.94 -9.98
N ILE A 8 1.39 3.90 -10.59
CA ILE A 8 2.79 3.84 -11.05
C ILE A 8 2.74 3.93 -12.57
N ARG A 9 3.46 4.89 -13.15
CA ARG A 9 3.37 5.17 -14.60
C ARG A 9 4.40 4.37 -15.39
N GLU A 10 5.53 4.13 -14.75
CA GLU A 10 6.63 3.32 -15.25
C GLU A 10 6.34 1.82 -15.10
N GLU A 11 7.20 0.99 -15.68
CA GLU A 11 7.16 -0.45 -15.46
C GLU A 11 7.57 -0.80 -14.03
N LEU A 12 6.95 -1.84 -13.47
CA LEU A 12 7.29 -2.30 -12.13
C LEU A 12 8.70 -2.90 -12.14
N ALA A 13 9.58 -2.29 -11.34
CA ALA A 13 10.94 -2.79 -11.14
C ALA A 13 11.05 -3.84 -10.02
N ASN A 14 10.06 -3.90 -9.12
CA ASN A 14 10.06 -4.78 -7.94
C ASN A 14 8.95 -5.83 -8.03
N ARG A 15 9.26 -7.05 -7.60
CA ARG A 15 8.31 -8.17 -7.49
C ARG A 15 7.27 -7.97 -6.40
N TYR A 16 7.66 -7.42 -5.27
CA TYR A 16 6.74 -7.18 -4.15
C TYR A 16 6.32 -5.71 -4.14
N ILE A 17 5.00 -5.49 -4.13
CA ILE A 17 4.39 -4.17 -4.05
C ILE A 17 3.53 -4.11 -2.78
N TYR A 18 3.69 -3.05 -2.00
CA TYR A 18 2.94 -2.83 -0.76
C TYR A 18 1.86 -1.79 -0.98
N LEU A 19 0.61 -2.14 -0.70
CA LEU A 19 -0.55 -1.29 -0.92
C LEU A 19 -1.20 -0.90 0.40
N ASN A 20 -1.40 0.40 0.58
CA ASN A 20 -2.27 0.98 1.59
C ASN A 20 -3.31 1.84 0.87
N ALA A 21 -4.58 1.66 1.22
CA ALA A 21 -5.66 2.49 0.71
C ALA A 21 -6.58 2.89 1.85
N THR A 22 -6.96 4.17 1.86
CA THR A 22 -7.88 4.76 2.82
C THR A 22 -8.98 5.53 2.08
N ASP A 23 -10.13 5.66 2.71
CA ASP A 23 -11.19 6.55 2.23
C ASP A 23 -10.84 8.02 2.52
N VAL A 24 -11.72 8.93 2.10
CA VAL A 24 -11.54 10.38 2.31
C VAL A 24 -11.56 10.79 3.80
N PHE A 25 -12.00 9.91 4.69
CA PHE A 25 -12.01 10.11 6.14
C PHE A 25 -10.83 9.42 6.85
N GLY A 26 -9.96 8.74 6.10
CA GLY A 26 -8.80 8.04 6.62
C GLY A 26 -9.09 6.63 7.14
N HIS A 27 -10.27 6.08 6.91
CA HIS A 27 -10.54 4.67 7.26
C HIS A 27 -9.85 3.74 6.28
N ALA A 28 -9.23 2.68 6.79
CA ALA A 28 -8.60 1.66 5.96
C ALA A 28 -9.65 0.95 5.10
N ILE A 29 -9.39 0.90 3.78
CA ILE A 29 -10.20 0.15 2.81
C ILE A 29 -9.68 -1.28 2.69
N LEU A 30 -8.36 -1.44 2.77
CA LEU A 30 -7.68 -2.73 2.63
C LEU A 30 -7.30 -3.30 4.00
N ASN A 31 -7.44 -4.62 4.14
CA ASN A 31 -6.99 -5.34 5.32
C ASN A 31 -5.57 -5.89 5.11
N GLY A 32 -4.58 -5.02 5.28
CA GLY A 32 -3.17 -5.39 5.25
C GLY A 32 -2.69 -6.02 6.56
N SER A 33 -1.63 -6.82 6.48
CA SER A 33 -0.96 -7.43 7.65
C SER A 33 0.46 -6.89 7.87
N THR A 34 1.11 -6.35 6.84
CA THR A 34 2.47 -5.82 6.94
C THR A 34 2.43 -4.43 7.54
N GLU A 35 3.06 -4.23 8.71
CA GLU A 35 3.11 -2.94 9.39
C GLU A 35 4.36 -2.15 8.94
N MET A 36 4.15 -0.89 8.57
CA MET A 36 5.22 0.05 8.23
C MET A 36 4.97 1.41 8.88
N CYS A 37 6.05 2.09 9.23
CA CYS A 37 6.01 3.42 9.84
C CYS A 37 5.86 4.50 8.78
N ILE A 38 4.76 5.25 8.84
CA ILE A 38 4.53 6.41 7.95
C ILE A 38 4.67 7.73 8.69
N ASP A 39 5.15 8.74 7.97
CA ASP A 39 5.19 10.13 8.45
C ASP A 39 3.77 10.71 8.61
N ARG A 40 3.55 11.54 9.63
CA ARG A 40 2.22 12.10 9.95
C ARG A 40 1.75 13.14 8.95
N ARG A 41 2.67 13.84 8.28
CA ARG A 41 2.34 15.01 7.44
C ARG A 41 2.24 14.67 5.96
N ARG A 42 2.95 13.63 5.51
CA ARG A 42 2.97 13.17 4.12
C ARG A 42 3.14 11.66 4.09
N LEU A 43 2.58 11.00 3.09
CA LEU A 43 2.79 9.56 2.92
C LEU A 43 4.25 9.28 2.52
N SER A 44 5.08 8.98 3.52
CA SER A 44 6.49 8.61 3.38
C SER A 44 6.79 7.49 4.36
N ILE A 45 7.32 6.38 3.85
CA ILE A 45 7.73 5.23 4.67
C ILE A 45 9.06 5.57 5.37
N ARG A 46 9.18 5.28 6.67
CA ARG A 46 10.32 5.62 7.54
C ARG A 46 11.02 4.39 8.15
N GLY A 47 10.59 3.20 7.77
CA GLY A 47 11.05 1.91 8.30
C GLY A 47 9.90 1.09 8.86
N ILE A 48 10.23 0.04 9.61
CA ILE A 48 9.26 -0.92 10.18
C ILE A 48 9.35 -1.04 11.70
N GLU A 49 10.33 -0.40 12.31
CA GLU A 49 10.63 -0.57 13.74
C GLU A 49 10.14 0.64 14.55
N GLU A 50 9.54 0.32 15.71
CA GLU A 50 9.25 1.26 16.79
C GLU A 50 8.52 2.54 16.34
N CYS A 51 7.55 2.42 15.43
CA CYS A 51 6.89 3.57 14.80
C CYS A 51 6.43 4.62 15.83
N TRP A 52 5.74 4.18 16.88
CA TRP A 52 5.21 5.04 17.93
C TRP A 52 6.31 5.77 18.72
N GLN A 53 7.38 5.06 19.12
CA GLN A 53 8.49 5.64 19.88
C GLN A 53 9.22 6.70 19.06
N ARG A 54 9.25 6.51 17.74
CA ARG A 54 9.85 7.43 16.76
C ARG A 54 8.88 8.52 16.27
N GLY A 55 7.67 8.60 16.84
CA GLY A 55 6.65 9.60 16.49
C GLY A 55 5.96 9.40 15.15
N HIS A 56 6.12 8.23 14.52
CA HIS A 56 5.46 7.83 13.27
C HIS A 56 4.11 7.13 13.54
N ILE A 57 3.31 6.96 12.49
CA ILE A 57 2.07 6.19 12.54
C ILE A 57 2.37 4.77 12.05
N ALA A 58 1.92 3.77 12.80
CA ALA A 58 1.91 2.39 12.35
C ALA A 58 0.75 2.19 11.37
N ALA A 59 1.06 1.96 10.09
CA ALA A 59 0.07 1.72 9.05
C ALA A 59 0.23 0.32 8.47
N ARG A 60 -0.89 -0.34 8.16
CA ARG A 60 -0.92 -1.69 7.59
C ARG A 60 -0.98 -1.63 6.07
N PHE A 61 -0.24 -2.52 5.44
CA PHE A 61 -0.14 -2.67 3.99
C PHE A 61 -0.44 -4.10 3.59
N VAL A 62 -1.10 -4.26 2.46
CA VAL A 62 -1.21 -5.55 1.77
C VAL A 62 0.07 -5.74 0.96
N GLU A 63 0.79 -6.83 1.21
CA GLU A 63 1.88 -7.26 0.35
C GLU A 63 1.32 -8.00 -0.87
N VAL A 64 1.70 -7.57 -2.05
CA VAL A 64 1.30 -8.16 -3.33
C VAL A 64 2.53 -8.73 -4.00
N ASP A 65 2.50 -10.03 -4.29
CA ASP A 65 3.48 -10.67 -5.18
C ASP A 65 3.01 -10.48 -6.64
N THR A 66 3.72 -9.64 -7.39
CA THR A 66 3.42 -9.38 -8.80
C THR A 66 3.94 -10.49 -9.71
N LEU A 67 4.63 -11.50 -9.17
CA LEU A 67 5.27 -12.57 -9.95
C LEU A 67 6.18 -12.03 -11.06
N GLU A 68 6.90 -10.94 -10.75
CA GLU A 68 7.84 -10.25 -11.66
C GLU A 68 7.16 -9.65 -12.91
N GLN A 69 5.84 -9.41 -12.85
CA GLN A 69 5.13 -8.75 -13.94
C GLN A 69 5.48 -7.25 -13.99
N VAL A 70 5.87 -6.78 -15.18
CA VAL A 70 6.17 -5.35 -15.45
C VAL A 70 4.92 -4.45 -15.40
N ARG A 71 3.72 -5.04 -15.50
CA ARG A 71 2.42 -4.38 -15.36
C ARG A 71 1.46 -5.27 -14.58
N TRP A 72 0.81 -4.69 -13.59
CA TRP A 72 -0.04 -5.43 -12.66
C TRP A 72 -1.26 -4.58 -12.24
N THR A 73 -2.40 -5.20 -11.89
CA THR A 73 -3.66 -4.49 -11.57
C THR A 73 -4.29 -5.02 -10.27
N TYR A 74 -4.58 -4.11 -9.31
CA TYR A 74 -5.35 -4.41 -8.09
C TYR A 74 -6.83 -4.09 -8.27
N PHE A 75 -7.72 -4.98 -7.83
CA PHE A 75 -9.16 -4.72 -7.75
C PHE A 75 -9.57 -4.42 -6.31
N LEU A 76 -10.00 -3.20 -6.01
CA LEU A 76 -10.34 -2.77 -4.64
C LEU A 76 -11.56 -3.47 -4.04
N THR A 77 -12.43 -4.08 -4.86
CA THR A 77 -13.71 -4.65 -4.43
C THR A 77 -13.88 -6.13 -4.78
N GLY A 78 -12.81 -6.81 -5.18
CA GLY A 78 -12.81 -8.27 -5.30
C GLY A 78 -11.95 -8.81 -4.17
N ASN A 79 -12.42 -9.85 -3.46
CA ASN A 79 -11.48 -10.75 -2.81
C ASN A 79 -10.30 -10.96 -3.75
N SER A 80 -9.09 -10.75 -3.24
CA SER A 80 -7.86 -11.11 -3.93
C SER A 80 -8.04 -12.48 -4.62
N PRO A 81 -7.57 -12.66 -5.87
CA PRO A 81 -7.61 -13.98 -6.48
C PRO A 81 -6.92 -15.02 -5.59
#